data_AF-A0A419IVU8-F1
#
_entry.id   AF-A0A419IVU8-F1
#
_cell.length_a   1.000
_cell.length_b   1.000
_cell.length_c   1.000
_cell.angle_alpha   90.00
_cell.angle_beta   90.00
_cell.angle_gamma   90.00
#
_symmetry.space_group_name_H-M   'P 1'
#
loop_
_entity.id
_entity.type
_entity.pdbx_description
1 polymer ?
#
loop_
_entity_poly.entity_id
_entity_poly.type
_entity_poly.pdbx_seq_one_letter_code
_entity_poly.pdbx_strand_id
1 'polypeptide(L)'
;MKLRNIIRSFFLQESKKEFKHISMLEKQILARVKEEKELEVELDKTFTPAPRPFWTFRFPLAFATVVLLLFFIGVLTNNSPVFAKGSIIDALISLKNQLQQELTQLLSNDPSYRDKNTQKYKQSQQEWCSVSARPSEEQEKAVTAIRDFIDRPDANVEYECVVRNPNNQDEEPLIETYTLDFDRFIIDIKTNQVVEMSAIEGAWGENKDGSRWSSPKKEYDYTPRYTQLEAEKRAHEFIANHQIALGKIEVEKLTLVSEAKDDESGHVNYFFTWRGDPRKENGETFTPQLTLTMTQGGQIVHFSNHLKR
;
A
#
# COMPACT_ATOMS: atom_id res chain seq x y z
N MET A 1 -11.38 15.85 -44.39
CA MET A 1 -9.95 15.75 -44.00
C MET A 1 -9.62 16.17 -42.56
N LYS A 2 -10.52 16.80 -41.77
CA LYS A 2 -10.17 17.29 -40.40
C LYS A 2 -10.46 16.33 -39.23
N LEU A 3 -11.38 15.38 -39.35
CA LEU A 3 -11.73 14.45 -38.26
C LEU A 3 -10.68 13.35 -38.03
N ARG A 4 -10.02 12.92 -39.12
CA ARG A 4 -9.05 11.81 -39.12
C ARG A 4 -7.74 12.15 -38.41
N ASN A 5 -7.36 13.43 -38.35
CA ASN A 5 -6.15 13.90 -37.67
C ASN A 5 -6.39 14.13 -36.16
N ILE A 6 -7.61 14.51 -35.77
CA ILE A 6 -7.99 14.69 -34.36
C ILE A 6 -8.06 13.33 -33.64
N ILE A 7 -8.68 12.34 -34.29
CA ILE A 7 -8.74 10.96 -33.76
C ILE A 7 -7.33 10.37 -33.62
N ARG A 8 -6.44 10.58 -34.60
CA ARG A 8 -5.04 10.13 -34.51
C ARG A 8 -4.27 10.81 -33.36
N SER A 9 -4.51 12.09 -33.10
CA SER A 9 -3.87 12.80 -31.98
C SER A 9 -4.39 12.36 -30.62
N PHE A 10 -5.69 12.07 -30.50
CA PHE A 10 -6.32 11.59 -29.27
C PHE A 10 -5.77 10.19 -28.90
N PHE A 11 -5.72 9.27 -29.87
CA PHE A 11 -5.13 7.94 -29.67
C PHE A 11 -3.61 7.95 -29.43
N LEU A 12 -2.87 8.92 -29.96
CA LEU A 12 -1.43 9.10 -29.67
C LEU A 12 -1.17 9.69 -28.27
N GLN A 13 -2.15 10.40 -27.70
CA GLN A 13 -2.04 11.01 -26.38
C GLN A 13 -2.51 10.06 -25.27
N GLU A 14 -3.53 9.26 -25.55
CA GLU A 14 -4.09 8.25 -24.63
C GLU A 14 -3.18 7.01 -24.55
N SER A 15 -2.62 6.56 -25.68
CA SER A 15 -1.60 5.49 -25.70
C SER A 15 -0.28 5.86 -25.01
N LYS A 16 0.01 7.14 -24.77
CA LYS A 16 1.19 7.55 -24.00
C LYS A 16 1.00 7.53 -22.49
N LYS A 17 -0.24 7.52 -21.98
CA LYS A 17 -0.53 7.51 -20.53
C LYS A 17 -0.53 6.09 -19.97
N GLU A 18 -1.24 5.16 -20.60
CA GLU A 18 -1.32 3.76 -20.13
C GLU A 18 0.00 2.99 -20.34
N PHE A 19 0.73 3.26 -21.43
CA PHE A 19 2.03 2.62 -21.67
C PHE A 19 3.16 3.15 -20.80
N LYS A 20 3.00 4.29 -20.11
CA LYS A 20 4.02 4.75 -19.16
C LYS A 20 4.10 3.84 -17.95
N HIS A 21 2.97 3.37 -17.43
CA HIS A 21 2.93 2.48 -16.28
C HIS A 21 3.44 1.08 -16.64
N ILE A 22 3.00 0.55 -17.79
CA ILE A 22 3.46 -0.74 -18.30
C ILE A 22 4.95 -0.69 -18.68
N SER A 23 5.43 0.37 -19.34
CA SER A 23 6.86 0.50 -19.65
C SER A 23 7.71 0.81 -18.43
N MET A 24 7.16 1.38 -17.35
CA MET A 24 7.84 1.57 -16.08
C MET A 24 7.98 0.23 -15.34
N LEU A 25 6.91 -0.58 -15.30
CA LEU A 25 6.94 -1.95 -14.81
C LEU A 25 7.90 -2.83 -15.62
N GLU A 26 7.83 -2.75 -16.96
CA GLU A 26 8.76 -3.44 -17.86
C GLU A 26 10.20 -3.01 -17.61
N LYS A 27 10.48 -1.70 -17.46
CA LYS A 27 11.81 -1.20 -17.13
C LYS A 27 12.29 -1.61 -15.74
N GLN A 28 11.41 -1.64 -14.74
CA GLN A 28 11.74 -2.12 -13.40
C GLN A 28 12.08 -3.61 -13.41
N ILE A 29 11.28 -4.42 -14.12
CA ILE A 29 11.53 -5.85 -14.32
C ILE A 29 12.86 -6.06 -15.07
N LEU A 30 13.09 -5.35 -16.17
CA LEU A 30 14.33 -5.45 -16.96
C LEU A 30 15.56 -4.95 -16.20
N ALA A 31 15.44 -3.91 -15.38
CA ALA A 31 16.53 -3.42 -14.54
C ALA A 31 16.93 -4.44 -13.47
N ARG A 32 15.94 -5.09 -12.81
CA ARG A 32 16.20 -6.15 -11.83
C ARG A 32 16.83 -7.40 -12.45
N VAL A 33 16.38 -7.79 -13.64
CA VAL A 33 17.00 -8.89 -14.42
C VAL A 33 18.45 -8.57 -14.79
N LYS A 34 18.78 -7.31 -15.05
CA LYS A 34 20.14 -6.89 -15.37
C LYS A 34 21.05 -6.87 -14.13
N GLU A 35 20.54 -6.36 -13.01
CA GLU A 35 21.23 -6.36 -11.70
C GLU A 35 21.53 -7.79 -11.22
N GLU A 36 20.59 -8.71 -11.41
CA GLU A 36 20.77 -10.14 -11.09
C GLU A 36 21.80 -10.82 -12.00
N LYS A 37 21.84 -10.48 -13.30
CA LYS A 37 22.90 -10.96 -14.21
C LYS A 37 24.28 -10.42 -13.85
N GLU A 38 24.36 -9.17 -13.40
CA GLU A 38 25.64 -8.59 -12.94
C GLU A 38 26.10 -9.27 -11.64
N LEU A 39 25.17 -9.58 -10.73
CA LEU A 39 25.42 -10.38 -9.51
C LEU A 39 25.83 -11.83 -9.82
N GLU A 40 25.20 -12.50 -10.78
CA GLU A 40 25.59 -13.85 -11.24
C GLU A 40 26.99 -13.86 -11.87
N VAL A 41 27.31 -12.85 -12.69
CA VAL A 41 28.65 -12.69 -13.29
C VAL A 41 29.71 -12.37 -12.23
N GLU A 42 29.34 -11.71 -11.13
CA GLU A 42 30.22 -11.46 -10.00
C GLU A 42 30.40 -12.71 -9.12
N LEU A 43 29.34 -13.50 -8.93
CA LEU A 43 29.36 -14.77 -8.21
C LEU A 43 30.17 -15.85 -8.94
N ASP A 44 30.03 -15.96 -10.27
CA ASP A 44 30.77 -16.90 -11.13
C ASP A 44 32.28 -16.59 -11.21
N LYS A 45 32.69 -15.35 -10.95
CA LYS A 45 34.12 -15.00 -10.82
C LYS A 45 34.74 -15.49 -9.52
N THR A 46 33.93 -15.82 -8.52
CA THR A 46 34.42 -16.12 -7.16
C THR A 46 34.43 -17.60 -6.77
N PHE A 47 33.81 -18.52 -7.50
CA PHE A 47 33.77 -19.93 -7.06
C PHE A 47 33.85 -20.99 -8.19
N THR A 48 34.85 -21.87 -8.09
CA THR A 48 34.94 -23.15 -8.82
C THR A 48 34.27 -24.30 -8.01
N PRO A 49 33.84 -25.40 -8.66
CA PRO A 49 32.58 -26.06 -8.34
C PRO A 49 32.70 -27.20 -7.31
N ALA A 50 31.70 -27.31 -6.45
CA ALA A 50 31.39 -28.51 -5.66
C ALA A 50 30.06 -29.13 -6.14
N PRO A 51 29.88 -30.46 -6.02
CA PRO A 51 28.86 -31.21 -6.75
C PRO A 51 27.44 -30.97 -6.22
N ARG A 52 26.49 -30.91 -7.15
CA ARG A 52 25.07 -30.59 -6.91
C ARG A 52 24.31 -31.76 -6.27
N PRO A 53 23.46 -31.52 -5.26
CA PRO A 53 22.38 -32.43 -4.91
C PRO A 53 21.14 -32.19 -5.79
N PHE A 54 20.46 -33.29 -6.11
CA PHE A 54 19.50 -33.50 -7.20
C PHE A 54 18.10 -32.86 -7.01
N TRP A 55 17.95 -31.85 -6.15
CA TRP A 55 16.67 -31.17 -5.92
C TRP A 55 16.86 -29.66 -5.78
N THR A 56 16.97 -28.97 -6.92
CA THR A 56 16.82 -27.50 -6.98
C THR A 56 15.72 -27.18 -7.98
N PHE A 57 14.57 -26.80 -7.43
CA PHE A 57 13.44 -26.28 -8.17
C PHE A 57 13.81 -24.99 -8.90
N ARG A 58 13.62 -25.00 -10.22
CA ARG A 58 13.55 -23.83 -11.09
C ARG A 58 12.17 -23.19 -10.91
N PHE A 59 12.08 -22.02 -10.27
CA PHE A 59 10.81 -21.29 -10.21
C PHE A 59 10.82 -19.82 -10.71
N PRO A 60 11.95 -19.08 -10.85
CA PRO A 60 11.91 -17.82 -11.60
C PRO A 60 12.06 -18.04 -13.13
N LEU A 61 12.58 -19.20 -13.54
CA LEU A 61 12.72 -19.57 -14.96
C LEU A 61 11.37 -19.83 -15.65
N ALA A 62 10.32 -20.25 -14.93
CA ALA A 62 9.03 -20.56 -15.54
C ALA A 62 8.35 -19.29 -16.10
N PHE A 63 8.43 -18.17 -15.40
CA PHE A 63 7.82 -16.92 -15.84
C PHE A 63 8.61 -16.28 -17.00
N ALA A 64 9.94 -16.26 -16.91
CA ALA A 64 10.80 -15.78 -17.99
C ALA A 64 10.68 -16.66 -19.26
N THR A 65 10.58 -17.98 -19.11
CA THR A 65 10.39 -18.89 -20.25
C THR A 65 8.99 -18.82 -20.84
N VAL A 66 7.94 -18.60 -20.06
CA VAL A 66 6.56 -18.41 -20.56
C VAL A 66 6.41 -17.07 -21.27
N VAL A 67 6.98 -15.99 -20.74
CA VAL A 67 7.01 -14.68 -21.42
C VAL A 67 7.85 -14.74 -22.70
N LEU A 68 8.98 -15.44 -22.70
CA LEU A 68 9.76 -15.71 -23.92
C LEU A 68 8.99 -16.60 -24.91
N LEU A 69 8.28 -17.64 -24.46
CA LEU A 69 7.45 -18.50 -25.31
C LEU A 69 6.30 -17.73 -25.96
N LEU A 70 5.65 -16.83 -25.24
CA LEU A 70 4.60 -15.96 -25.77
C LEU A 70 5.15 -14.94 -26.78
N PHE A 71 6.36 -14.43 -26.56
CA PHE A 71 7.07 -13.61 -27.54
C PHE A 71 7.47 -14.42 -28.80
N PHE A 72 7.92 -15.67 -28.66
CA PHE A 72 8.32 -16.50 -29.81
C PHE A 72 7.14 -17.05 -30.61
N ILE A 73 6.01 -17.40 -29.97
CA ILE A 73 4.79 -17.81 -30.68
C ILE A 73 4.21 -16.62 -31.47
N GLY A 74 4.28 -15.40 -30.94
CA GLY A 74 3.85 -14.19 -31.66
C GLY A 74 4.71 -13.81 -32.87
N VAL A 75 5.98 -14.23 -32.91
CA VAL A 75 6.91 -13.91 -34.02
C VAL A 75 6.95 -15.00 -35.10
N LEU A 76 6.58 -16.25 -34.79
CA LEU A 76 6.69 -17.38 -35.73
C LEU A 76 5.43 -17.67 -36.56
N THR A 77 4.26 -17.13 -36.20
CA THR A 77 3.04 -17.30 -37.01
C THR A 77 2.85 -16.14 -37.98
N ASN A 78 3.65 -16.12 -39.04
CA ASN A 78 3.63 -15.09 -40.08
C ASN A 78 2.39 -15.12 -41.01
N ASN A 79 1.28 -15.75 -40.61
CA ASN A 79 0.06 -15.81 -41.39
C ASN A 79 -1.16 -15.93 -40.47
N SER A 80 -1.62 -14.81 -39.90
CA SER A 80 -3.05 -14.51 -39.70
C SER A 80 -3.20 -13.08 -39.14
N PRO A 81 -4.07 -12.25 -39.73
CA PRO A 81 -4.25 -10.86 -39.30
C PRO A 81 -5.22 -10.81 -38.11
N VAL A 82 -5.06 -9.78 -37.27
CA VAL A 82 -5.97 -9.38 -36.18
C VAL A 82 -5.87 -10.20 -34.89
N PHE A 83 -4.72 -10.14 -34.22
CA PHE A 83 -4.72 -10.23 -32.75
C PHE A 83 -5.16 -8.87 -32.19
N ALA A 84 -6.44 -8.76 -31.87
CA ALA A 84 -7.04 -7.58 -31.26
C ALA A 84 -6.37 -7.31 -29.90
N LYS A 85 -6.09 -6.04 -29.61
CA LYS A 85 -5.44 -5.56 -28.36
C LYS A 85 -6.07 -6.10 -27.06
N GLY A 86 -7.32 -6.55 -27.07
CA GLY A 86 -7.96 -7.23 -25.93
C GLY A 86 -7.26 -8.54 -25.53
N SER A 87 -6.83 -9.35 -26.49
CA SER A 87 -6.30 -10.71 -26.23
C SER A 87 -5.00 -10.74 -25.41
N ILE A 88 -4.16 -9.70 -25.49
CA ILE A 88 -2.89 -9.64 -24.74
C ILE A 88 -3.14 -9.08 -23.34
N ILE A 89 -4.03 -8.08 -23.22
CA ILE A 89 -4.40 -7.50 -21.92
C ILE A 89 -5.11 -8.56 -21.07
N ASP A 90 -6.04 -9.31 -21.65
CA ASP A 90 -6.76 -10.39 -20.97
C ASP A 90 -5.79 -11.51 -20.51
N ALA A 91 -4.79 -11.84 -21.33
CA ALA A 91 -3.76 -12.80 -20.97
C ALA A 91 -2.88 -12.31 -19.81
N LEU A 92 -2.51 -11.03 -19.80
CA LEU A 92 -1.73 -10.42 -18.72
C LEU A 92 -2.54 -10.33 -17.41
N ILE A 93 -3.83 -10.00 -17.49
CA ILE A 93 -4.73 -10.00 -16.33
C ILE A 93 -4.89 -11.42 -15.78
N SER A 94 -5.10 -12.40 -16.65
CA SER A 94 -5.18 -13.82 -16.26
C SER A 94 -3.91 -14.28 -15.55
N LEU A 95 -2.74 -13.94 -16.09
CA LEU A 95 -1.43 -14.27 -15.51
C LEU A 95 -1.22 -13.58 -14.15
N LYS A 96 -1.59 -12.30 -14.04
CA LYS A 96 -1.58 -11.55 -12.78
C LYS A 96 -2.43 -12.27 -11.72
N ASN A 97 -3.65 -12.66 -12.08
CA ASN A 97 -4.58 -13.32 -11.18
C ASN A 97 -4.07 -14.71 -10.74
N GLN A 98 -3.50 -15.48 -11.68
CA GLN A 98 -2.91 -16.78 -11.36
C GLN A 98 -1.72 -16.63 -10.39
N LEU A 99 -0.80 -15.69 -10.66
CA LEU A 99 0.34 -15.42 -9.79
C LEU A 99 -0.12 -14.99 -8.38
N GLN A 100 -1.13 -14.12 -8.31
CA GLN A 100 -1.72 -13.73 -7.04
C GLN A 100 -2.29 -14.93 -6.27
N GLN A 101 -2.97 -15.86 -6.94
CA GLN A 101 -3.49 -17.09 -6.33
C GLN A 101 -2.38 -18.03 -5.84
N GLU A 102 -1.31 -18.21 -6.62
CA GLU A 102 -0.17 -19.04 -6.23
C GLU A 102 0.55 -18.47 -5.00
N LEU A 103 0.86 -17.17 -5.01
CA LEU A 103 1.46 -16.49 -3.86
C LEU A 103 0.56 -16.54 -2.62
N THR A 104 -0.76 -16.45 -2.82
CA THR A 104 -1.74 -16.67 -1.75
C THR A 104 -1.60 -18.05 -1.13
N GLN A 105 -1.56 -19.09 -1.96
CA GLN A 105 -1.45 -20.46 -1.47
C GLN A 105 -0.12 -20.69 -0.76
N LEU A 106 0.98 -20.12 -1.24
CA LEU A 106 2.29 -20.21 -0.58
C LEU A 106 2.24 -19.58 0.81
N LEU A 107 1.83 -18.32 0.91
CA LEU A 107 1.77 -17.57 2.17
C LEU A 107 0.79 -18.21 3.18
N SER A 108 -0.29 -18.83 2.70
CA SER A 108 -1.33 -19.43 3.54
C SER A 108 -1.04 -20.87 3.94
N ASN A 109 -0.52 -21.71 3.04
CA ASN A 109 -0.53 -23.16 3.21
C ASN A 109 0.86 -23.79 3.36
N ASP A 110 1.92 -23.15 2.87
CA ASP A 110 3.27 -23.69 2.99
C ASP A 110 3.91 -23.27 4.33
N PRO A 111 4.26 -24.21 5.22
CA PRO A 111 4.87 -23.90 6.51
C PRO A 111 6.15 -23.06 6.41
N SER A 112 6.91 -23.20 5.33
CA SER A 112 8.16 -22.45 5.11
C SER A 112 7.94 -20.98 4.75
N TYR A 113 6.71 -20.61 4.37
CA TYR A 113 6.28 -19.24 4.08
C TYR A 113 5.32 -18.70 5.14
N ARG A 114 5.05 -19.42 6.24
CA ARG A 114 4.21 -18.90 7.34
C ARG A 114 5.00 -18.10 8.38
N ASP A 115 6.29 -18.36 8.52
CA ASP A 115 7.13 -17.62 9.47
C ASP A 115 7.47 -16.23 8.91
N LYS A 116 6.85 -15.21 9.52
CA LYS A 116 6.97 -13.80 9.13
C LYS A 116 8.40 -13.26 9.21
N ASN A 117 9.27 -13.92 9.97
CA ASN A 117 10.65 -13.50 10.15
C ASN A 117 11.57 -13.99 9.02
N THR A 118 11.13 -14.96 8.24
CA THR A 118 11.93 -15.53 7.15
C THR A 118 12.03 -14.58 5.96
N GLN A 119 13.17 -14.62 5.27
CA GLN A 119 13.35 -13.88 4.01
C GLN A 119 12.35 -14.34 2.94
N LYS A 120 12.03 -15.64 2.91
CA LYS A 120 11.05 -16.23 1.98
C LYS A 120 9.67 -15.59 2.14
N TYR A 121 9.17 -15.50 3.38
CA TYR A 121 7.92 -14.80 3.64
C TYR A 121 7.97 -13.35 3.17
N LYS A 122 9.02 -12.61 3.56
CA LYS A 122 9.14 -11.18 3.24
C LYS A 122 9.14 -10.94 1.72
N GLN A 123 9.87 -11.75 0.96
CA GLN A 123 9.91 -11.67 -0.50
C GLN A 123 8.56 -12.01 -1.13
N SER A 124 7.96 -13.14 -0.77
CA SER A 124 6.65 -13.54 -1.32
C SER A 124 5.53 -12.58 -0.92
N GLN A 125 5.60 -12.00 0.27
CA GLN A 125 4.68 -10.96 0.71
C GLN A 125 4.85 -9.70 -0.15
N GLN A 126 6.08 -9.24 -0.39
CA GLN A 126 6.36 -8.07 -1.22
C GLN A 126 5.90 -8.27 -2.67
N GLU A 127 6.16 -9.44 -3.25
CA GLU A 127 5.66 -9.80 -4.59
C GLU A 127 4.14 -9.82 -4.60
N TRP A 128 3.52 -10.43 -3.59
CA TRP A 128 2.07 -10.47 -3.47
C TRP A 128 1.49 -9.05 -3.40
N CYS A 129 2.09 -8.15 -2.60
CA CYS A 129 1.68 -6.75 -2.49
C CYS A 129 1.80 -5.99 -3.81
N SER A 130 2.84 -6.25 -4.60
CA SER A 130 3.05 -5.63 -5.91
C SER A 130 2.04 -6.13 -6.94
N VAL A 131 1.69 -7.41 -6.90
CA VAL A 131 0.72 -8.00 -7.83
C VAL A 131 -0.70 -7.64 -7.41
N SER A 132 -1.02 -7.57 -6.12
CA SER A 132 -2.36 -7.19 -5.64
C SER A 132 -2.65 -5.69 -5.71
N ALA A 133 -1.64 -4.86 -5.94
CA ALA A 133 -1.76 -3.41 -6.07
C ALA A 133 -2.82 -3.00 -7.11
N ARG A 134 -3.60 -1.97 -6.76
CA ARG A 134 -4.48 -1.27 -7.70
C ARG A 134 -3.66 -0.53 -8.77
N PRO A 135 -4.27 -0.20 -9.93
CA PRO A 135 -3.61 0.61 -10.94
C PRO A 135 -3.10 1.94 -10.37
N SER A 136 -1.96 2.43 -10.88
CA SER A 136 -1.35 3.69 -10.41
C SER A 136 -2.31 4.90 -10.38
N GLU A 137 -3.27 4.98 -11.29
CA GLU A 137 -4.28 6.05 -11.29
C GLU A 137 -5.19 6.00 -10.06
N GLU A 138 -5.54 4.81 -9.59
CA GLU A 138 -6.32 4.62 -8.37
C GLU A 138 -5.48 4.84 -7.11
N GLN A 139 -4.21 4.42 -7.15
CA GLN A 139 -3.25 4.69 -6.06
C GLN A 139 -3.00 6.20 -5.91
N GLU A 140 -2.92 6.97 -7.00
CA GLU A 140 -2.73 8.42 -6.91
C GLU A 140 -3.89 9.14 -6.21
N LYS A 141 -5.11 8.59 -6.25
CA LYS A 141 -6.24 9.13 -5.48
C LYS A 141 -6.02 8.93 -3.98
N ALA A 142 -5.53 7.76 -3.57
CA ALA A 142 -5.15 7.50 -2.19
C ALA A 142 -3.98 8.41 -1.74
N VAL A 143 -2.97 8.58 -2.58
CA VAL A 143 -1.85 9.51 -2.34
C VAL A 143 -2.36 10.95 -2.21
N THR A 144 -3.30 11.36 -3.04
CA THR A 144 -3.92 12.69 -2.97
C THR A 144 -4.67 12.89 -1.65
N ALA A 145 -5.42 11.88 -1.20
CA ALA A 145 -6.10 11.89 0.09
C ALA A 145 -5.11 11.98 1.26
N ILE A 146 -3.98 11.27 1.20
CA ILE A 146 -2.93 11.36 2.24
C ILE A 146 -2.28 12.74 2.26
N ARG A 147 -1.95 13.30 1.09
CA ARG A 147 -1.38 14.65 0.95
C ARG A 147 -2.32 15.75 1.44
N ASP A 148 -3.62 15.59 1.18
CA ASP A 148 -4.67 16.42 1.79
C ASP A 148 -4.63 16.27 3.30
N PHE A 149 -4.74 15.04 3.84
CA PHE A 149 -4.77 14.76 5.29
C PHE A 149 -3.63 15.44 6.08
N ILE A 150 -2.41 15.45 5.55
CA ILE A 150 -1.24 16.01 6.23
C ILE A 150 -0.97 17.48 5.89
N ASP A 151 -1.78 18.09 5.03
CA ASP A 151 -1.60 19.43 4.46
C ASP A 151 -0.20 19.64 3.81
N ARG A 152 0.26 18.62 3.06
CA ARG A 152 1.55 18.63 2.32
C ARG A 152 1.38 18.06 0.92
N PRO A 153 1.13 18.92 -0.09
CA PRO A 153 0.86 18.47 -1.46
C PRO A 153 2.09 17.84 -2.17
N ASP A 154 3.29 18.06 -1.65
CA ASP A 154 4.56 17.57 -2.20
C ASP A 154 5.11 16.33 -1.47
N ALA A 155 4.37 15.79 -0.50
CA ALA A 155 4.81 14.66 0.29
C ALA A 155 5.06 13.41 -0.58
N ASN A 156 6.16 12.71 -0.27
CA ASN A 156 6.55 11.45 -0.90
C ASN A 156 5.88 10.28 -0.18
N VAL A 157 4.66 9.97 -0.58
CA VAL A 157 3.88 8.85 -0.03
C VAL A 157 4.27 7.56 -0.73
N GLU A 158 4.61 6.53 0.04
CA GLU A 158 5.03 5.23 -0.47
C GLU A 158 3.94 4.18 -0.24
N TYR A 159 3.56 3.45 -1.28
CA TYR A 159 2.66 2.30 -1.17
C TYR A 159 3.39 1.14 -0.49
N GLU A 160 2.80 0.59 0.57
CA GLU A 160 3.36 -0.56 1.29
C GLU A 160 2.72 -1.86 0.81
N CYS A 161 1.41 -2.02 1.01
CA CYS A 161 0.70 -3.23 0.63
C CYS A 161 -0.82 -3.08 0.72
N VAL A 162 -1.53 -3.90 -0.02
CA VAL A 162 -2.94 -4.21 0.23
C VAL A 162 -3.06 -5.15 1.45
N VAL A 163 -3.96 -4.86 2.40
CA VAL A 163 -4.20 -5.78 3.53
C VAL A 163 -5.42 -6.64 3.21
N ARG A 164 -5.24 -7.97 3.22
CA ARG A 164 -6.35 -8.94 3.13
C ARG A 164 -7.11 -9.02 4.44
N ASN A 165 -8.39 -9.38 4.34
CA ASN A 165 -9.11 -9.90 5.49
C ASN A 165 -8.43 -11.22 5.93
N PRO A 166 -7.82 -11.27 7.13
CA PRO A 166 -7.14 -12.48 7.60
C PRO A 166 -8.10 -13.67 7.76
N ASN A 167 -9.40 -13.41 7.87
CA ASN A 167 -10.44 -14.41 8.09
C ASN A 167 -11.12 -14.90 6.81
N ASN A 168 -10.94 -14.22 5.67
CA ASN A 168 -11.55 -14.60 4.40
C ASN A 168 -10.66 -14.22 3.21
N GLN A 169 -9.94 -15.21 2.67
CA GLN A 169 -8.90 -15.00 1.64
C GLN A 169 -9.45 -14.78 0.23
N ASP A 170 -10.72 -15.12 0.00
CA ASP A 170 -11.46 -14.94 -1.25
C ASP A 170 -12.16 -13.58 -1.33
N GLU A 171 -12.17 -12.82 -0.23
CA GLU A 171 -12.75 -11.49 -0.18
C GLU A 171 -11.82 -10.47 -0.87
N GLU A 172 -12.39 -9.63 -1.72
CA GLU A 172 -11.66 -8.51 -2.31
C GLU A 172 -11.04 -7.66 -1.19
N PRO A 173 -9.77 -7.25 -1.34
CA PRO A 173 -9.13 -6.44 -0.33
C PRO A 173 -9.92 -5.16 -0.09
N LEU A 174 -10.18 -4.83 1.18
CA LEU A 174 -10.97 -3.65 1.54
C LEU A 174 -10.10 -2.41 1.77
N ILE A 175 -8.82 -2.62 2.09
CA ILE A 175 -7.91 -1.57 2.52
C ILE A 175 -6.52 -1.69 1.90
N GLU A 176 -5.89 -0.54 1.66
CA GLU A 176 -4.50 -0.38 1.28
C GLU A 176 -3.72 0.32 2.39
N THR A 177 -2.44 0.00 2.51
CA THR A 177 -1.53 0.64 3.45
C THR A 177 -0.47 1.44 2.69
N TYR A 178 -0.26 2.67 3.15
CA TYR A 178 0.75 3.59 2.66
C TYR A 178 1.58 4.10 3.83
N THR A 179 2.78 4.58 3.54
CA THR A 179 3.69 5.16 4.52
C THR A 179 4.18 6.52 4.06
N LEU A 180 4.42 7.40 5.02
CA LEU A 180 5.06 8.68 4.81
C LEU A 180 5.86 9.03 6.06
N ASP A 181 7.16 9.26 5.91
CA ASP A 181 8.07 9.56 7.02
C ASP A 181 7.95 8.49 8.14
N PHE A 182 7.30 8.82 9.26
CA PHE A 182 7.08 7.92 10.39
C PHE A 182 5.63 7.47 10.55
N ASP A 183 4.74 7.84 9.63
CA ASP A 183 3.31 7.55 9.71
C ASP A 183 2.90 6.48 8.72
N ARG A 184 1.98 5.63 9.15
CA ARG A 184 1.30 4.62 8.36
C ARG A 184 -0.15 5.05 8.19
N PHE A 185 -0.64 4.94 6.96
CA PHE A 185 -2.00 5.28 6.56
C PHE A 185 -2.70 4.03 6.06
N ILE A 186 -3.90 3.78 6.57
CA ILE A 186 -4.82 2.76 6.05
C ILE A 186 -5.90 3.47 5.26
N ILE A 187 -6.05 3.09 3.99
CA ILE A 187 -6.96 3.71 3.03
C ILE A 187 -8.06 2.73 2.63
N ASP A 188 -9.31 3.18 2.65
CA ASP A 188 -10.42 2.42 2.07
C ASP A 188 -10.32 2.46 0.54
N ILE A 189 -10.26 1.30 -0.11
CA ILE A 189 -10.02 1.25 -1.56
C ILE A 189 -11.21 1.71 -2.41
N LYS A 190 -12.43 1.71 -1.86
CA LYS A 190 -13.66 2.09 -2.56
C LYS A 190 -13.81 3.60 -2.56
N THR A 191 -13.47 4.25 -1.46
CA THR A 191 -13.64 5.70 -1.30
C THR A 191 -12.33 6.48 -1.48
N ASN A 192 -11.18 5.81 -1.41
CA ASN A 192 -9.84 6.41 -1.31
C ASN A 192 -9.66 7.31 -0.08
N GLN A 193 -10.46 7.12 0.97
CA GLN A 193 -10.41 7.92 2.19
C GLN A 193 -9.46 7.30 3.21
N VAL A 194 -8.86 8.15 4.04
CA VAL A 194 -8.08 7.73 5.19
C VAL A 194 -9.02 7.13 6.23
N VAL A 195 -8.84 5.84 6.50
CA VAL A 195 -9.53 5.11 7.57
C VAL A 195 -8.74 5.23 8.86
N GLU A 196 -7.42 5.07 8.78
CA GLU A 196 -6.55 5.14 9.95
C GLU A 196 -5.24 5.86 9.62
N MET A 197 -4.74 6.62 10.58
CA MET A 197 -3.35 7.06 10.61
C MET A 197 -2.76 6.77 11.98
N SER A 198 -1.58 6.15 11.99
CA SER A 198 -0.82 5.86 13.20
C SER A 198 0.68 5.91 12.93
N ALA A 199 1.47 6.22 13.95
CA ALA A 199 2.92 6.14 13.83
C ALA A 199 3.37 4.69 13.61
N ILE A 200 4.35 4.50 12.73
CA ILE A 200 5.02 3.22 12.53
C ILE A 200 5.72 2.85 13.84
N GLU A 201 5.42 1.66 14.35
CA GLU A 201 6.07 1.16 15.56
C GLU A 201 7.58 1.04 15.35
N GLY A 202 8.35 1.50 16.35
CA GLY A 202 9.80 1.39 16.29
C GLY A 202 10.24 -0.08 16.39
N ALA A 203 11.19 -0.47 15.54
CA ALA A 203 11.88 -1.74 15.63
C ALA A 203 13.07 -1.63 16.61
N TRP A 204 13.45 -2.74 17.22
CA TRP A 204 14.70 -2.83 17.98
C TRP A 204 15.34 -4.19 17.76
N GLY A 205 16.64 -4.27 18.01
CA GLY A 205 17.38 -5.51 17.90
C GLY A 205 18.76 -5.43 18.55
N GLU A 206 19.51 -6.52 18.39
CA GLU A 206 20.90 -6.61 18.84
C GLU A 206 21.81 -6.72 17.62
N ASN A 207 22.89 -5.95 17.64
CA ASN A 207 23.97 -6.00 16.68
C ASN A 207 24.84 -7.24 16.95
N LYS A 208 25.70 -7.59 15.98
CA LYS A 208 26.62 -8.73 16.10
C LYS A 208 27.64 -8.61 17.24
N ASP A 209 27.91 -7.39 17.69
CA ASP A 209 28.77 -7.08 18.83
C ASP A 209 28.03 -7.10 20.19
N GLY A 210 26.74 -7.46 20.20
CA GLY A 210 25.88 -7.49 21.38
C GLY A 210 25.30 -6.12 21.78
N SER A 211 25.60 -5.04 21.05
CA SER A 211 25.01 -3.73 21.30
C SER A 211 23.56 -3.68 20.82
N ARG A 212 22.70 -2.93 21.53
CA ARG A 212 21.30 -2.75 21.12
C ARG A 212 21.17 -1.62 20.12
N TRP A 213 20.32 -1.81 19.12
CA TRP A 213 19.89 -0.74 18.23
C TRP A 213 18.36 -0.61 18.27
N SER A 214 17.87 0.59 18.04
CA SER A 214 16.45 0.89 17.83
C SER A 214 16.29 1.75 16.60
N SER A 215 15.22 1.53 15.84
CA SER A 215 14.88 2.44 14.76
C SER A 215 14.54 3.82 15.33
N PRO A 216 14.77 4.89 14.56
CA PRO A 216 14.24 6.20 14.91
C PRO A 216 12.71 6.12 15.10
N LYS A 217 12.20 6.94 16.02
CA LYS A 217 10.76 7.06 16.31
C LYS A 217 10.29 8.46 15.95
N LYS A 218 9.01 8.61 15.65
CA LYS A 218 8.39 9.92 15.47
C LYS A 218 8.54 10.73 16.75
N GLU A 219 9.13 11.90 16.65
CA GLU A 219 9.15 12.89 17.72
C GLU A 219 7.94 13.81 17.57
N TYR A 220 7.26 14.05 18.68
CA TYR A 220 6.07 14.87 18.73
C TYR A 220 6.35 16.21 19.41
N ASP A 221 5.78 17.27 18.88
CA ASP A 221 5.80 18.60 19.47
C ASP A 221 4.78 18.67 20.61
N TYR A 222 5.31 18.68 21.83
CA TYR A 222 4.56 18.87 23.06
C TYR A 222 4.72 20.26 23.66
N THR A 223 5.14 21.26 22.88
CA THR A 223 5.09 22.66 23.33
C THR A 223 3.65 23.01 23.69
N PRO A 224 3.34 23.51 24.90
CA PRO A 224 1.97 23.76 25.35
C PRO A 224 1.36 24.98 24.64
N ARG A 225 0.89 24.77 23.40
CA ARG A 225 0.33 25.82 22.54
C ARG A 225 -1.17 25.94 22.65
N TYR A 226 -1.85 24.82 22.90
CA TYR A 226 -3.30 24.75 22.93
C TYR A 226 -3.78 24.17 24.24
N THR A 227 -4.87 24.76 24.75
CA THR A 227 -5.74 24.12 25.74
C THR A 227 -6.60 23.03 25.08
N GLN A 228 -7.27 22.20 25.88
CA GLN A 228 -8.17 21.16 25.35
C GLN A 228 -9.28 21.75 24.46
N LEU A 229 -9.85 22.89 24.84
CA LEU A 229 -10.92 23.55 24.06
C LEU A 229 -10.40 24.08 22.72
N GLU A 230 -9.18 24.62 22.68
CA GLU A 230 -8.56 25.08 21.45
C GLU A 230 -8.15 23.92 20.54
N ALA A 231 -7.68 22.81 21.13
CA ALA A 231 -7.40 21.58 20.40
C ALA A 231 -8.70 20.96 19.83
N GLU A 232 -9.82 21.01 20.57
CA GLU A 232 -11.13 20.56 20.09
C GLU A 232 -11.57 21.38 18.87
N LYS A 233 -11.44 22.70 18.93
CA LYS A 233 -11.73 23.58 17.79
C LYS A 233 -10.87 23.22 16.58
N ARG A 234 -9.57 22.98 16.78
CA ARG A 234 -8.66 22.55 15.70
C ARG A 234 -9.03 21.18 15.14
N ALA A 235 -9.49 20.25 15.98
CA ALA A 235 -9.96 18.96 15.54
C ALA A 235 -11.21 19.08 14.64
N HIS A 236 -12.16 19.95 15.01
CA HIS A 236 -13.30 20.29 14.16
C HIS A 236 -12.87 20.93 12.83
N GLU A 237 -11.96 21.90 12.86
CA GLU A 237 -11.41 22.54 11.66
C GLU A 237 -10.68 21.54 10.77
N PHE A 238 -9.90 20.64 11.36
CA PHE A 238 -9.21 19.56 10.64
C PHE A 238 -10.21 18.68 9.89
N ILE A 239 -11.26 18.21 10.56
CA ILE A 239 -12.28 17.36 9.91
C ILE A 239 -13.01 18.10 8.80
N ALA A 240 -13.31 19.39 9.00
CA ALA A 240 -14.02 20.21 8.02
C ALA A 240 -13.18 20.55 6.78
N ASN A 241 -11.87 20.74 6.94
CA ASN A 241 -10.97 21.19 5.87
C ASN A 241 -10.43 20.03 5.02
N HIS A 242 -10.32 18.82 5.57
CA HIS A 242 -9.72 17.66 4.89
C HIS A 242 -10.78 16.70 4.32
N GLN A 243 -11.79 17.24 3.63
CA GLN A 243 -12.91 16.42 3.10
C GLN A 243 -12.49 15.50 1.97
N ILE A 244 -11.38 15.77 1.28
CA ILE A 244 -10.84 14.86 0.27
C ILE A 244 -10.31 13.61 0.98
N ALA A 245 -9.55 13.80 2.06
CA ALA A 245 -9.02 12.71 2.86
C ALA A 245 -10.08 11.93 3.63
N LEU A 246 -11.04 12.62 4.24
CA LEU A 246 -11.94 12.04 5.25
C LEU A 246 -13.36 11.79 4.75
N GLY A 247 -13.69 12.35 3.59
CA GLY A 247 -15.07 12.51 3.14
C GLY A 247 -15.82 13.60 3.92
N LYS A 248 -17.06 13.83 3.51
CA LYS A 248 -17.96 14.73 4.23
C LYS A 248 -18.45 14.07 5.52
N ILE A 249 -18.00 14.59 6.66
CA ILE A 249 -18.40 14.16 8.00
C ILE A 249 -19.20 15.28 8.66
N GLU A 250 -20.39 14.97 9.15
CA GLU A 250 -21.27 15.91 9.87
C GLU A 250 -21.14 15.62 11.38
N VAL A 251 -20.03 16.11 11.96
CA VAL A 251 -19.66 15.87 13.37
C VAL A 251 -20.69 16.40 14.38
N GLU A 252 -21.50 17.37 13.98
CA GLU A 252 -22.58 17.96 14.79
C GLU A 252 -23.72 16.97 15.07
N LYS A 253 -23.81 15.90 14.27
CA LYS A 253 -24.78 14.81 14.46
C LYS A 253 -24.26 13.72 15.38
N LEU A 254 -23.03 13.85 15.87
CA LEU A 254 -22.37 12.86 16.70
C LEU A 254 -22.22 13.38 18.12
N THR A 255 -22.12 12.47 19.08
CA THR A 255 -21.84 12.81 20.48
C THR A 255 -20.33 12.84 20.68
N LEU A 256 -19.79 14.02 21.02
CA LEU A 256 -18.37 14.17 21.34
C LEU A 256 -18.06 13.77 22.79
N VAL A 257 -17.01 12.99 22.96
CA VAL A 257 -16.33 12.73 24.23
C VAL A 257 -14.90 13.26 24.10
N SER A 258 -14.54 14.22 24.96
CA SER A 258 -13.23 14.87 25.00
C SER A 258 -12.50 14.50 26.29
N GLU A 259 -11.30 13.96 26.18
CA GLU A 259 -10.42 13.60 27.31
C GLU A 259 -9.03 14.23 27.12
N ALA A 260 -8.31 14.43 28.22
CA ALA A 260 -6.92 14.85 28.23
C ALA A 260 -6.12 13.91 29.13
N LYS A 261 -4.93 13.47 28.68
CA LYS A 261 -4.00 12.67 29.50
C LYS A 261 -2.61 13.26 29.39
N ASP A 262 -1.99 13.46 30.55
CA ASP A 262 -0.59 13.79 30.70
C ASP A 262 0.26 12.53 30.95
N ASP A 263 1.49 12.55 30.48
CA ASP A 263 2.51 11.58 30.90
C ASP A 263 3.35 12.14 32.06
N GLU A 264 4.25 11.31 32.61
CA GLU A 264 5.15 11.69 33.70
C GLU A 264 6.09 12.86 33.34
N SER A 265 6.26 13.16 32.05
CA SER A 265 7.08 14.27 31.54
C SER A 265 6.27 15.55 31.30
N GLY A 266 4.97 15.56 31.64
CA GLY A 266 4.07 16.69 31.43
C GLY A 266 3.65 16.86 29.96
N HIS A 267 3.83 15.85 29.11
CA HIS A 267 3.30 15.86 27.76
C HIS A 267 1.81 15.54 27.77
N VAL A 268 1.00 16.48 27.32
CA VAL A 268 -0.46 16.28 27.26
C VAL A 268 -0.87 15.86 25.84
N ASN A 269 -1.68 14.81 25.78
CA ASN A 269 -2.45 14.42 24.60
C ASN A 269 -3.94 14.66 24.86
N TYR A 270 -4.61 15.24 23.87
CA TYR A 270 -6.05 15.43 23.82
C TYR A 270 -6.69 14.34 22.94
N PHE A 271 -7.71 13.68 23.47
CA PHE A 271 -8.42 12.60 22.80
C PHE A 271 -9.85 13.05 22.52
N PHE A 272 -10.23 13.04 21.25
CA PHE A 272 -11.57 13.40 20.79
C PHE A 272 -12.21 12.19 20.14
N THR A 273 -13.38 11.78 20.66
CA THR A 273 -14.16 10.68 20.10
C THR A 273 -15.57 11.17 19.77
N TRP A 274 -15.92 11.18 18.49
CA TRP A 274 -17.29 11.41 18.04
C TRP A 274 -18.00 10.08 17.83
N ARG A 275 -19.05 9.83 18.60
CA ARG A 275 -19.85 8.58 18.57
C ARG A 275 -21.19 8.82 17.89
N GLY A 276 -21.54 7.94 16.95
CA GLY A 276 -22.87 7.85 16.38
C GLY A 276 -23.77 6.92 17.20
N ASP A 277 -25.03 6.82 16.78
CA ASP A 277 -25.99 5.93 17.42
C ASP A 277 -25.62 4.45 17.19
N PRO A 278 -25.63 3.61 18.23
CA PRO A 278 -25.44 2.18 18.08
C PRO A 278 -26.48 1.55 17.16
N ARG A 279 -26.06 0.66 16.27
CA ARG A 279 -26.92 -0.07 15.34
C ARG A 279 -26.57 -1.55 15.31
N LYS A 280 -27.54 -2.39 14.95
CA LYS A 280 -27.30 -3.83 14.78
C LYS A 280 -26.81 -4.12 13.36
N GLU A 281 -25.66 -4.76 13.25
CA GLU A 281 -25.08 -5.25 12.00
C GLU A 281 -24.62 -6.70 12.18
N ASN A 282 -25.04 -7.59 11.30
CA ASN A 282 -24.66 -9.02 11.34
C ASN A 282 -24.90 -9.72 12.70
N GLY A 283 -25.90 -9.27 13.47
CA GLY A 283 -26.23 -9.80 14.79
C GLY A 283 -25.46 -9.18 15.95
N GLU A 284 -24.50 -8.30 15.67
CA GLU A 284 -23.69 -7.61 16.66
C GLU A 284 -24.08 -6.13 16.77
N THR A 285 -23.85 -5.52 17.93
CA THR A 285 -24.02 -4.07 18.11
C THR A 285 -22.76 -3.37 17.65
N PHE A 286 -22.88 -2.58 16.59
CA PHE A 286 -21.83 -1.69 16.08
C PHE A 286 -22.14 -0.26 16.51
N THR A 287 -21.14 0.43 17.08
CA THR A 287 -21.22 1.87 17.38
C THR A 287 -20.29 2.60 16.43
N PRO A 288 -20.83 3.35 15.44
CA PRO A 288 -20.02 4.16 14.55
C PRO A 288 -19.20 5.17 15.36
N GLN A 289 -17.91 5.27 15.10
CA GLN A 289 -17.04 6.20 15.83
C GLN A 289 -15.92 6.78 14.97
N LEU A 290 -15.57 8.02 15.26
CA LEU A 290 -14.40 8.73 14.75
C LEU A 290 -13.54 9.13 15.94
N THR A 291 -12.24 8.87 15.87
CA THR A 291 -11.28 9.18 16.93
C THR A 291 -10.14 9.99 16.37
N LEU A 292 -9.78 11.08 17.05
CA LEU A 292 -8.61 11.91 16.75
C LEU A 292 -7.85 12.18 18.04
N THR A 293 -6.55 11.90 18.03
CA THR A 293 -5.65 12.23 19.13
C THR A 293 -4.68 13.31 18.69
N MET A 294 -4.57 14.38 19.48
CA MET A 294 -3.68 15.50 19.21
C MET A 294 -2.75 15.76 20.40
N THR A 295 -1.50 16.17 20.12
CA THR A 295 -0.60 16.67 21.15
C THR A 295 -1.03 18.07 21.59
N GLN A 296 -0.59 18.53 22.76
CA GLN A 296 -0.76 19.94 23.18
C GLN A 296 -0.06 20.96 22.27
N GLY A 297 0.89 20.52 21.43
CA GLY A 297 1.49 21.32 20.37
C GLY A 297 0.67 21.37 19.08
N GLY A 298 -0.40 20.58 18.98
CA GLY A 298 -1.36 20.55 17.89
C GLY A 298 -1.06 19.54 16.77
N GLN A 299 -0.13 18.61 16.97
CA GLN A 299 0.14 17.55 16.00
C GLN A 299 -0.83 16.38 16.17
N ILE A 300 -1.23 15.75 15.06
CA ILE A 300 -2.04 14.55 15.11
C ILE A 300 -1.14 13.34 15.42
N VAL A 301 -1.51 12.60 16.46
CA VAL A 301 -0.82 11.38 16.91
C VAL A 301 -1.47 10.15 16.29
N HIS A 302 -2.80 10.13 16.28
CA HIS A 302 -3.60 9.02 15.79
C HIS A 302 -4.92 9.53 15.24
N PHE A 303 -5.39 8.87 14.19
CA PHE A 303 -6.70 9.09 13.60
C PHE A 303 -7.33 7.74 13.24
N SER A 304 -8.63 7.59 13.48
CA SER A 304 -9.39 6.41 13.12
C SER A 304 -10.83 6.79 12.77
N ASN A 305 -11.30 6.42 11.58
CA ASN A 305 -12.65 6.68 11.08
C ASN A 305 -13.40 5.37 10.80
N HIS A 306 -14.31 5.03 11.72
CA HIS A 306 -15.22 3.90 11.58
C HIS A 306 -16.68 4.38 11.61
N LEU A 307 -16.98 5.51 10.97
CA LEU A 307 -18.37 5.99 10.86
C LEU A 307 -19.17 5.20 9.82
N LYS A 308 -18.49 4.59 8.86
CA LYS A 308 -19.07 3.78 7.79
C LYS A 308 -18.23 2.50 7.71
N ARG A 309 -18.88 1.35 7.94
CA ARG A 309 -18.31 0.04 7.67
C ARG A 309 -18.85 -0.46 6.34
#